data_AF-F2KH52-F1
#
_entry.id   AF-F2KH52-F1
#
_cell.length_a   1.000
_cell.length_b   1.000
_cell.length_c   1.000
_cell.angle_alpha   90.00
_cell.angle_beta   90.00
_cell.angle_gamma   90.00
#
_symmetry.space_group_name_H-M   'P 1'
#
loop_
_entity.id
_entity.type
_entity.pdbx_description
1 polymer ?
#
loop_
_entity_poly.entity_id
_entity_poly.type
_entity_poly.pdbx_seq_one_letter_code
_entity_poly.pdbx_strand_id
1 'polypeptide(L)'
;MPGIPDVASAFRDFMQSWKEDRKYLPSSISALANGFEGWLKFEFYFWLIHARGLRGPDRELADVGVEYKVALDQRWSQMDIVSKQCDLWIRDQDEKRFHFIELKTPFANANQGKMFDSAARDYWYMTRLKAQAEKVATGSVIIFGVNFDQARWEKHLQYVEEYAGYVEHSSKASDTVPGVEGLRWAVLTMHYSPLGELPLPQVEVQAP
;
A
#
# COMPACT_ATOMS: atom_id res chain seq x y z
N MET A 1 -1.29 22.20 4.63
CA MET A 1 -2.16 21.94 3.47
C MET A 1 -2.56 20.47 3.51
N PRO A 2 -3.84 20.11 3.28
CA PRO A 2 -4.34 18.77 3.58
C PRO A 2 -3.84 17.77 2.52
N GLY A 3 -2.99 16.85 2.97
CA GLY A 3 -2.40 15.78 2.20
C GLY A 3 -1.36 15.07 3.08
N ILE A 4 -0.76 14.00 2.58
CA ILE A 4 0.38 13.36 3.24
C ILE A 4 1.61 13.45 2.33
N PRO A 5 2.83 13.59 2.89
CA PRO A 5 4.06 13.55 2.08
C PRO A 5 4.51 12.13 1.76
N ASP A 6 4.12 11.16 2.59
CA ASP A 6 4.62 9.79 2.53
C ASP A 6 3.65 8.83 3.19
N VAL A 7 3.30 7.76 2.47
CA VAL A 7 2.36 6.72 2.94
C VAL A 7 2.95 5.97 4.13
N ALA A 8 4.25 5.63 4.08
CA ALA A 8 4.90 4.86 5.13
C ALA A 8 4.92 5.61 6.47
N SER A 9 5.23 6.90 6.44
CA SER A 9 5.23 7.77 7.61
C SER A 9 3.81 7.98 8.16
N ALA A 10 2.83 8.20 7.29
CA ALA A 10 1.43 8.29 7.71
C ALA A 10 0.92 7.00 8.36
N PHE A 11 1.27 5.84 7.79
CA PHE A 11 0.88 4.55 8.34
C PHE A 11 1.59 4.24 9.65
N ARG A 12 2.89 4.59 9.79
CA ARG A 12 3.62 4.49 11.06
C ARG A 12 2.93 5.31 12.16
N ASP A 13 2.55 6.55 11.88
CA ASP A 13 1.89 7.41 12.87
C ASP A 13 0.51 6.85 13.27
N PHE A 14 -0.22 6.29 12.31
CA PHE A 14 -1.45 5.55 12.58
C PHE A 14 -1.21 4.33 13.50
N MET A 15 -0.17 3.54 13.25
CA MET A 15 0.20 2.42 14.12
C MET A 15 0.62 2.88 15.53
N GLN A 16 1.28 4.03 15.65
CA GLN A 16 1.65 4.58 16.96
C GLN A 16 0.42 5.03 17.75
N SER A 17 -0.60 5.60 17.10
CA SER A 17 -1.82 6.04 17.79
C SER A 17 -2.59 4.89 18.44
N TRP A 18 -2.34 3.64 18.02
CA TRP A 18 -2.97 2.48 18.63
C TRP A 18 -2.54 2.23 20.08
N LYS A 19 -1.35 2.69 20.47
CA LYS A 19 -0.89 2.60 21.87
C LYS A 19 -1.86 3.27 22.84
N GLU A 20 -2.41 4.41 22.43
CA GLU A 20 -3.23 5.28 23.28
C GLU A 20 -4.72 4.98 23.06
N ASP A 21 -5.13 4.95 21.80
CA ASP A 21 -6.55 4.92 21.45
C ASP A 21 -7.15 3.51 21.37
N ARG A 22 -6.33 2.48 21.12
CA ARG A 22 -6.79 1.15 20.66
C ARG A 22 -6.08 -0.02 21.35
N LYS A 23 -5.66 0.17 22.60
CA LYS A 23 -4.91 -0.84 23.39
C LYS A 23 -5.54 -2.24 23.46
N TYR A 24 -6.86 -2.37 23.28
CA TYR A 24 -7.58 -3.66 23.32
C TYR A 24 -7.61 -4.37 21.96
N LEU A 25 -7.42 -3.63 20.88
CA LEU A 25 -7.66 -4.09 19.52
C LEU A 25 -6.69 -5.18 19.08
N PRO A 26 -5.37 -5.09 19.39
CA PRO A 26 -4.41 -6.10 18.98
C PRO A 26 -4.70 -7.52 19.47
N SER A 27 -5.22 -7.67 20.70
CA SER A 27 -5.65 -8.97 21.23
C SER A 27 -6.87 -9.56 20.52
N SER A 28 -7.64 -8.74 19.80
CA SER A 28 -8.88 -9.15 19.11
C SER A 28 -8.70 -9.40 17.61
N ILE A 29 -7.57 -9.03 17.02
CA ILE A 29 -7.31 -9.15 15.56
C ILE A 29 -7.44 -10.60 15.07
N SER A 30 -6.93 -11.56 15.86
CA SER A 30 -7.01 -12.98 15.54
C SER A 30 -8.47 -13.47 15.39
N ALA A 31 -9.43 -12.85 16.07
CA ALA A 31 -10.85 -13.21 15.97
C ALA A 31 -11.52 -12.63 14.71
N LEU A 32 -10.99 -11.55 14.14
CA LEU A 32 -11.56 -10.88 12.97
C LEU A 32 -11.20 -11.58 11.65
N ALA A 33 -10.13 -12.38 11.62
CA ALA A 33 -9.66 -13.10 10.44
C ALA A 33 -9.68 -12.21 9.17
N ASN A 34 -10.30 -12.67 8.08
CA ASN A 34 -10.38 -11.91 6.82
C ASN A 34 -11.18 -10.60 6.94
N GLY A 35 -12.07 -10.46 7.93
CA GLY A 35 -12.81 -9.21 8.17
C GLY A 35 -11.92 -8.06 8.66
N PHE A 36 -10.71 -8.38 9.13
CA PHE A 36 -9.77 -7.40 9.64
C PHE A 36 -9.23 -6.47 8.55
N GLU A 37 -9.02 -6.95 7.32
CA GLU A 37 -8.53 -6.11 6.20
C GLU A 37 -9.48 -4.95 5.91
N GLY A 38 -10.78 -5.24 5.82
CA GLY A 38 -11.80 -4.22 5.63
C GLY A 38 -11.89 -3.24 6.80
N TRP A 39 -11.79 -3.74 8.03
CA TRP A 39 -11.75 -2.88 9.22
C TRP A 39 -10.52 -1.96 9.20
N LEU A 40 -9.32 -2.49 8.94
CA LEU A 40 -8.07 -1.73 8.93
C LEU A 40 -8.09 -0.62 7.86
N LYS A 41 -8.66 -0.92 6.68
CA LYS A 41 -8.89 0.05 5.60
C LYS A 41 -9.71 1.24 6.07
N PHE A 42 -10.90 0.99 6.63
CA PHE A 42 -11.78 2.06 7.09
C PHE A 42 -11.20 2.79 8.30
N GLU A 43 -10.53 2.07 9.19
CA GLU A 43 -9.90 2.68 10.36
C GLU A 43 -8.79 3.65 9.96
N PHE A 44 -7.92 3.25 9.02
CA PHE A 44 -6.88 4.13 8.51
C PHE A 44 -7.48 5.34 7.76
N TYR A 45 -8.53 5.12 6.96
CA TYR A 45 -9.29 6.18 6.30
C TYR A 45 -9.84 7.22 7.28
N PHE A 46 -10.54 6.80 8.33
CA PHE A 46 -11.10 7.72 9.33
C PHE A 46 -10.00 8.40 10.15
N TRP A 47 -8.92 7.68 10.47
CA TRP A 47 -7.77 8.26 11.13
C TRP A 47 -7.15 9.38 10.31
N LEU A 48 -7.02 9.23 8.98
CA LEU A 48 -6.51 10.28 8.11
C LEU A 48 -7.40 11.54 8.16
N ILE A 49 -8.72 11.37 8.17
CA ILE A 49 -9.66 12.51 8.31
C ILE A 49 -9.45 13.22 9.66
N HIS A 50 -9.41 12.47 10.76
CA HIS A 50 -9.35 13.05 12.10
C HIS A 50 -7.96 13.61 12.44
N ALA A 51 -6.90 12.84 12.22
CA ALA A 51 -5.55 13.18 12.64
C ALA A 51 -4.81 14.08 11.64
N ARG A 52 -5.15 14.02 10.36
CA ARG A 52 -4.52 14.84 9.30
C ARG A 52 -5.43 15.92 8.73
N GLY A 53 -6.69 15.99 9.19
CA GLY A 53 -7.64 17.00 8.71
C GLY A 53 -7.99 16.83 7.23
N LEU A 54 -7.88 15.61 6.68
CA LEU A 54 -8.20 15.34 5.29
C LEU A 54 -9.72 15.36 5.09
N ARG A 55 -10.17 15.92 3.96
CA ARG A 55 -11.58 15.90 3.60
C ARG A 55 -11.91 14.57 2.90
N GLY A 56 -12.94 13.89 3.39
CA GLY A 56 -13.53 12.74 2.69
C GLY A 56 -14.21 13.13 1.38
N PRO A 57 -14.84 12.18 0.67
CA PRO A 57 -15.51 12.43 -0.59
C PRO A 57 -16.82 13.22 -0.38
N ASP A 58 -16.69 14.55 -0.37
CA ASP A 58 -17.78 15.45 -0.72
C ASP A 58 -17.35 16.34 -1.89
N ARG A 59 -18.30 16.55 -2.80
CA ARG A 59 -18.13 16.87 -4.22
C ARG A 59 -16.99 17.89 -4.49
N GLU A 60 -16.00 17.46 -5.28
CA GLU A 60 -14.88 18.24 -5.87
C GLU A 60 -13.63 18.53 -5.03
N LEU A 61 -13.67 18.45 -3.68
CA LEU A 61 -12.55 18.88 -2.82
C LEU A 61 -11.97 17.78 -1.91
N ALA A 62 -12.17 16.52 -2.27
CA ALA A 62 -11.77 15.39 -1.46
C ALA A 62 -10.24 15.19 -1.46
N ASP A 63 -9.69 14.89 -0.29
CA ASP A 63 -8.27 14.63 -0.05
C ASP A 63 -8.00 13.16 0.25
N VAL A 64 -9.05 12.38 0.55
CA VAL A 64 -8.96 10.94 0.78
C VAL A 64 -10.26 10.25 0.37
N GLY A 65 -10.16 9.05 -0.17
CA GLY A 65 -11.30 8.20 -0.48
C GLY A 65 -10.98 6.72 -0.43
N VAL A 66 -12.05 5.92 -0.38
CA VAL A 66 -12.00 4.45 -0.41
C VAL A 66 -12.40 3.97 -1.79
N GLU A 67 -11.81 2.84 -2.23
CA GLU A 67 -12.17 2.11 -3.45
C GLU A 67 -12.16 2.96 -4.72
N TYR A 68 -11.01 2.98 -5.40
CA TYR A 68 -10.85 3.71 -6.66
C TYR A 68 -10.22 2.82 -7.73
N LYS A 69 -10.72 2.93 -8.97
CA LYS A 69 -10.13 2.25 -10.13
C LYS A 69 -9.14 3.17 -10.81
N VAL A 70 -7.85 2.89 -10.65
CA VAL A 70 -6.76 3.63 -11.28
C VAL A 70 -6.31 2.91 -12.56
N ALA A 71 -6.12 3.65 -13.65
CA ALA A 71 -5.65 3.07 -14.91
C ALA A 71 -4.20 2.57 -14.83
N LEU A 72 -3.91 1.49 -15.54
CA LEU A 72 -2.57 0.90 -15.65
C LEU A 72 -1.91 1.29 -16.97
N ASP A 73 -0.59 1.40 -16.98
CA ASP A 73 0.20 1.68 -18.17
C ASP A 73 0.25 0.45 -19.09
N GLN A 74 -0.49 0.54 -20.20
CA GLN A 74 -0.65 -0.57 -21.16
C GLN A 74 0.57 -0.78 -22.07
N ARG A 75 1.65 0.01 -21.91
CA ARG A 75 2.91 -0.21 -22.66
C ARG A 75 3.67 -1.44 -22.16
N TRP A 76 3.33 -1.96 -20.99
CA TRP A 76 3.92 -3.17 -20.43
C TRP A 76 3.31 -4.42 -21.08
N SER A 77 4.14 -5.23 -21.75
CA SER A 77 3.70 -6.41 -22.52
C SER A 77 3.05 -7.52 -21.67
N GLN A 78 3.35 -7.56 -20.37
CA GLN A 78 2.82 -8.55 -19.42
C GLN A 78 1.52 -8.08 -18.74
N MET A 79 0.98 -6.91 -19.11
CA MET A 79 -0.23 -6.36 -18.53
C MET A 79 -1.47 -7.14 -19.00
N ASP A 80 -2.21 -7.73 -18.06
CA ASP A 80 -3.40 -8.56 -18.30
C ASP A 80 -4.72 -7.85 -17.88
N ILE A 81 -4.62 -6.69 -17.24
CA ILE A 81 -5.76 -5.87 -16.79
C ILE A 81 -5.58 -4.39 -17.17
N VAL A 82 -6.70 -3.69 -17.36
CA VAL A 82 -6.70 -2.27 -17.79
C VAL A 82 -6.61 -1.27 -16.65
N SER A 83 -7.11 -1.66 -15.47
CA SER A 83 -7.19 -0.80 -14.28
C SER A 83 -7.07 -1.63 -13.01
N LYS A 84 -6.42 -1.09 -11.99
CA LYS A 84 -6.37 -1.67 -10.64
C LYS A 84 -7.41 -1.00 -9.75
N GLN A 85 -8.19 -1.79 -9.03
CA GLN A 85 -8.99 -1.28 -7.92
C GLN A 85 -8.08 -1.18 -6.69
N CYS A 86 -7.89 0.02 -6.17
CA CYS A 86 -7.12 0.31 -4.96
C CYS A 86 -8.06 0.52 -3.77
N ASP A 87 -7.61 0.10 -2.60
CA ASP A 87 -8.34 0.26 -1.35
C ASP A 87 -8.52 1.72 -0.94
N LEU A 88 -7.47 2.53 -1.09
CA LEU A 88 -7.46 3.94 -0.70
C LEU A 88 -6.76 4.79 -1.75
N TRP A 89 -7.17 6.05 -1.82
CA TRP A 89 -6.41 7.12 -2.47
C TRP A 89 -6.33 8.32 -1.53
N ILE A 90 -5.16 8.98 -1.49
CA ILE A 90 -4.87 10.08 -0.56
C ILE A 90 -4.14 11.19 -1.34
N ARG A 91 -4.51 12.45 -1.14
CA ARG A 91 -3.84 13.60 -1.74
C ARG A 91 -2.40 13.70 -1.24
N ASP A 92 -1.48 13.90 -2.17
CA ASP A 92 -0.08 14.20 -1.90
C ASP A 92 0.05 15.63 -1.35
N GLN A 93 1.10 15.88 -0.56
CA GLN A 93 1.35 17.21 0.00
C GLN A 93 1.58 18.30 -1.07
N ASP A 94 1.94 17.93 -2.30
CA ASP A 94 2.02 18.82 -3.47
C ASP A 94 0.66 19.30 -4.01
N GLU A 95 -0.43 18.77 -3.46
CA GLU A 95 -1.84 19.03 -3.76
C GLU A 95 -2.31 18.67 -5.18
N LYS A 96 -1.41 18.27 -6.06
CA LYS A 96 -1.68 18.01 -7.48
C LYS A 96 -1.87 16.54 -7.77
N ARG A 97 -1.26 15.69 -6.95
CA ARG A 97 -1.18 14.25 -7.18
C ARG A 97 -1.75 13.45 -6.01
N PHE A 98 -1.84 12.14 -6.20
CA PHE A 98 -2.43 11.20 -5.25
C PHE A 98 -1.55 9.98 -5.02
N HIS A 99 -1.51 9.53 -3.77
CA HIS A 99 -1.05 8.21 -3.38
C HIS A 99 -2.18 7.21 -3.57
N PHE A 100 -1.95 6.14 -4.30
CA PHE A 100 -2.87 5.02 -4.42
C PHE A 100 -2.33 3.86 -3.58
N ILE A 101 -3.20 3.20 -2.82
CA ILE A 101 -2.81 2.23 -1.80
C ILE A 101 -3.66 0.97 -1.91
N GLU A 102 -3.00 -0.17 -1.88
CA GLU A 102 -3.60 -1.47 -1.58
C GLU A 102 -3.23 -1.91 -0.16
N LEU A 103 -4.17 -2.51 0.57
CA LEU A 103 -3.93 -3.12 1.86
C LEU A 103 -4.02 -4.65 1.76
N LYS A 104 -3.13 -5.34 2.48
CA LYS A 104 -3.17 -6.80 2.65
C LYS A 104 -2.89 -7.18 4.08
N THR A 105 -3.70 -8.09 4.64
CA THR A 105 -3.51 -8.58 6.02
C THR A 105 -3.21 -10.08 6.06
N PRO A 106 -1.99 -10.53 5.71
CA PRO A 106 -1.62 -11.93 5.85
C PRO A 106 -1.60 -12.35 7.33
N PHE A 107 -2.14 -13.53 7.61
CA PHE A 107 -2.02 -14.22 8.90
C PHE A 107 -1.00 -15.35 8.75
N ALA A 108 -0.19 -15.60 9.78
CA ALA A 108 0.83 -16.66 9.79
C ALA A 108 0.23 -18.08 9.90
N ASN A 109 -0.67 -18.43 8.98
CA ASN A 109 -1.41 -19.68 8.90
C ASN A 109 -1.23 -20.33 7.51
N ALA A 110 -2.02 -21.36 7.21
CA ALA A 110 -1.95 -22.09 5.94
C ALA A 110 -2.26 -21.24 4.69
N ASN A 111 -2.96 -20.11 4.84
CA ASN A 111 -3.32 -19.22 3.73
C ASN A 111 -2.31 -18.10 3.46
N GLN A 112 -1.26 -17.98 4.28
CA GLN A 112 -0.30 -16.88 4.17
C GLN A 112 0.29 -16.73 2.76
N GLY A 113 0.60 -17.85 2.09
CA GLY A 113 1.27 -17.85 0.78
C GLY A 113 0.41 -17.15 -0.24
N LYS A 114 -0.88 -17.51 -0.30
CA LYS A 114 -1.86 -16.88 -1.19
C LYS A 114 -2.00 -15.38 -0.94
N MET A 115 -1.95 -14.94 0.32
CA MET A 115 -2.05 -13.52 0.67
C MET A 115 -0.79 -12.73 0.24
N PHE A 116 0.40 -13.32 0.38
CA PHE A 116 1.63 -12.71 -0.11
C PHE A 116 1.73 -12.74 -1.64
N ASP A 117 1.25 -13.78 -2.30
CA ASP A 117 1.14 -13.83 -3.77
C ASP A 117 0.20 -12.72 -4.28
N SER A 118 -0.92 -12.47 -3.57
CA SER A 118 -1.79 -11.33 -3.86
C SER A 118 -1.04 -10.02 -3.67
N ALA A 119 -0.39 -9.80 -2.52
CA ALA A 119 0.37 -8.59 -2.25
C ALA A 119 1.48 -8.33 -3.28
N ALA A 120 2.16 -9.38 -3.73
CA ALA A 120 3.18 -9.32 -4.79
C ALA A 120 2.60 -8.88 -6.13
N ARG A 121 1.46 -9.46 -6.54
CA ARG A 121 0.73 -9.05 -7.74
C ARG A 121 0.22 -7.63 -7.65
N ASP A 122 -0.38 -7.26 -6.52
CA ASP A 122 -0.84 -5.91 -6.28
C ASP A 122 0.32 -4.93 -6.40
N TYR A 123 1.46 -5.20 -5.77
CA TYR A 123 2.64 -4.35 -5.86
C TYR A 123 3.17 -4.23 -7.29
N TRP A 124 3.19 -5.34 -8.05
CA TRP A 124 3.52 -5.32 -9.47
C TRP A 124 2.62 -4.37 -10.27
N TYR A 125 1.30 -4.36 -10.04
CA TYR A 125 0.41 -3.40 -10.69
C TYR A 125 0.62 -1.97 -10.19
N MET A 126 0.81 -1.78 -8.88
CA MET A 126 1.03 -0.46 -8.26
C MET A 126 2.31 0.23 -8.75
N THR A 127 3.28 -0.54 -9.27
CA THR A 127 4.49 -0.01 -9.91
C THR A 127 4.31 0.37 -11.39
N ARG A 128 3.12 0.11 -11.97
CA ARG A 128 2.80 0.28 -13.40
C ARG A 128 1.51 1.08 -13.64
N LEU A 129 1.20 2.03 -12.75
CA LEU A 129 0.05 2.93 -12.89
C LEU A 129 0.27 3.95 -14.02
N LYS A 130 -0.80 4.40 -14.65
CA LYS A 130 -0.78 5.42 -15.71
C LYS A 130 -0.62 6.83 -15.12
N ALA A 131 0.59 7.13 -14.64
CA ALA A 131 0.87 8.20 -13.69
C ALA A 131 0.41 9.60 -14.11
N GLN A 132 0.64 10.02 -15.35
CA GLN A 132 0.27 11.38 -15.79
C GLN A 132 -1.24 11.58 -15.84
N ALA A 133 -1.97 10.63 -16.42
CA ALA A 133 -3.41 10.74 -16.62
C ALA A 133 -4.16 10.67 -15.28
N GLU A 134 -3.67 9.84 -14.35
CA GLU A 134 -4.27 9.60 -13.04
C GLU A 134 -3.67 10.48 -11.93
N LYS A 135 -2.72 11.38 -12.29
CA LYS A 135 -2.00 12.25 -11.34
C LYS A 135 -1.40 11.46 -10.16
N VAL A 136 -0.70 10.37 -10.45
CA VAL A 136 -0.12 9.50 -9.43
C VAL A 136 1.14 10.14 -8.85
N ALA A 137 1.19 10.28 -7.53
CA ALA A 137 2.41 10.55 -6.77
C ALA A 137 3.10 9.23 -6.43
N THR A 138 2.35 8.30 -5.82
CA THR A 138 2.86 6.97 -5.46
C THR A 138 1.84 5.88 -5.70
N GLY A 139 2.34 4.67 -5.94
CA GLY A 139 1.58 3.43 -5.83
C GLY A 139 2.17 2.57 -4.72
N SER A 140 1.38 2.28 -3.69
CA SER A 140 1.85 1.60 -2.48
C SER A 140 1.07 0.34 -2.17
N VAL A 141 1.74 -0.65 -1.59
CA VAL A 141 1.11 -1.79 -0.92
C VAL A 141 1.49 -1.74 0.55
N ILE A 142 0.48 -1.68 1.41
CA ILE A 142 0.60 -1.82 2.85
C ILE A 142 0.31 -3.27 3.20
N ILE A 143 1.26 -3.93 3.86
CA ILE A 143 1.12 -5.30 4.33
C ILE A 143 1.12 -5.28 5.85
N PHE A 144 0.06 -5.79 6.47
CA PHE A 144 -0.06 -5.94 7.92
C PHE A 144 -0.03 -7.41 8.30
N GLY A 145 1.11 -7.87 8.80
CA GLY A 145 1.33 -9.26 9.20
C GLY A 145 0.80 -9.56 10.59
N VAL A 146 0.00 -10.61 10.71
CA VAL A 146 -0.51 -11.12 11.99
C VAL A 146 0.19 -12.44 12.38
N ASN A 147 0.78 -12.47 13.58
CA ASN A 147 1.51 -13.59 14.18
C ASN A 147 2.76 -14.03 13.40
N PHE A 148 3.47 -13.09 12.77
CA PHE A 148 4.74 -13.38 12.09
C PHE A 148 5.95 -13.13 13.01
N ASP A 149 6.88 -14.08 13.04
CA ASP A 149 8.23 -13.82 13.51
C ASP A 149 9.04 -12.99 12.48
N GLN A 150 10.19 -12.45 12.88
CA GLN A 150 11.01 -11.57 12.04
C GLN A 150 11.50 -12.29 10.76
N ALA A 151 12.05 -13.49 10.90
CA ALA A 151 12.70 -14.20 9.80
C ALA A 151 11.68 -14.58 8.70
N ARG A 152 10.52 -15.09 9.11
CA ARG A 152 9.41 -15.42 8.22
C ARG A 152 8.84 -14.17 7.55
N TRP A 153 8.71 -13.07 8.31
CA TRP A 153 8.25 -11.79 7.79
C TRP A 153 9.17 -11.25 6.69
N GLU A 154 10.48 -11.17 6.97
CA GLU A 154 11.49 -10.68 6.01
C GLU A 154 11.53 -11.51 4.74
N LYS A 155 11.49 -12.85 4.87
CA LYS A 155 11.47 -13.76 3.72
C LYS A 155 10.28 -13.49 2.80
N HIS A 156 9.10 -13.25 3.36
CA HIS A 156 7.91 -12.96 2.56
C HIS A 156 7.93 -11.56 1.95
N LEU A 157 8.45 -10.55 2.65
CA LEU A 157 8.62 -9.21 2.08
C LEU A 157 9.61 -9.22 0.91
N GLN A 158 10.72 -9.94 1.06
CA GLN A 158 11.69 -10.12 -0.02
C GLN A 158 11.04 -10.74 -1.26
N TYR A 159 10.19 -11.75 -1.10
CA TYR A 159 9.44 -12.33 -2.21
C TYR A 159 8.55 -11.31 -2.93
N VAL A 160 7.83 -10.45 -2.19
CA VAL A 160 6.99 -9.39 -2.78
C VAL A 160 7.82 -8.40 -3.60
N GLU A 161 9.00 -8.02 -3.10
CA GLU A 161 9.94 -7.13 -3.79
C GLU A 161 10.49 -7.80 -5.06
N GLU A 162 10.98 -9.03 -4.95
CA GLU A 162 11.54 -9.81 -6.06
C GLU A 162 10.52 -10.04 -7.18
N TYR A 163 9.25 -10.31 -6.83
CA TYR A 163 8.18 -10.51 -7.79
C TYR A 163 7.91 -9.27 -8.67
N ALA A 164 7.98 -8.07 -8.09
CA ALA A 164 7.79 -6.83 -8.85
C ALA A 164 8.93 -6.56 -9.85
N GLY A 165 10.11 -7.14 -9.59
CA GLY A 165 11.36 -6.90 -10.31
C GLY A 165 12.11 -5.67 -9.80
N TYR A 166 13.20 -5.30 -10.48
CA TYR A 166 13.93 -4.07 -10.17
C TYR A 166 13.06 -2.84 -10.44
N VAL A 167 12.92 -1.97 -9.44
CA VAL A 167 12.16 -0.72 -9.51
C VAL A 167 13.02 0.41 -8.98
N GLU A 168 13.62 1.19 -9.88
CA GLU A 168 14.63 2.24 -9.63
C GLU A 168 14.17 3.32 -8.64
N HIS A 169 12.86 3.49 -8.47
CA HIS A 169 12.27 4.50 -7.58
C HIS A 169 11.34 3.88 -6.54
N SER A 170 11.71 2.69 -6.04
CA SER A 170 10.98 2.05 -4.94
C SER A 170 11.59 2.36 -3.58
N SER A 171 10.74 2.41 -2.56
CA SER A 171 11.14 2.50 -1.15
C SER A 171 10.37 1.50 -0.32
N LYS A 172 10.99 1.02 0.77
CA LYS A 172 10.36 0.14 1.75
C LYS A 172 10.53 0.69 3.15
N ALA A 173 9.44 0.68 3.91
CA ALA A 173 9.48 0.85 5.36
C ALA A 173 8.80 -0.37 6.00
N SER A 174 9.34 -0.85 7.12
CA SER A 174 8.72 -1.92 7.90
C SER A 174 9.01 -1.74 9.39
N ASP A 175 8.09 -2.18 10.23
CA ASP A 175 8.23 -2.13 11.68
C ASP A 175 7.25 -3.11 12.35
N THR A 176 7.24 -3.10 13.68
CA THR A 176 6.27 -3.79 14.53
C THR A 176 5.11 -2.87 14.92
N VAL A 177 3.96 -3.47 15.22
CA VAL A 177 2.89 -2.71 15.88
C VAL A 177 3.27 -2.53 17.35
N PRO A 178 3.34 -1.29 17.86
CA PRO A 178 3.90 -1.10 19.18
C PRO A 178 3.06 -1.71 20.30
N GLY A 179 3.75 -2.36 21.25
CA GLY A 179 3.09 -2.99 22.40
C GLY A 179 2.41 -4.32 22.08
N VAL A 180 2.60 -4.87 20.87
CA VAL A 180 1.98 -6.13 20.45
C VAL A 180 2.98 -7.05 19.79
N GLU A 181 3.25 -8.17 20.43
CA GLU A 181 4.09 -9.21 19.87
C GLU A 181 3.41 -9.89 18.67
N GLY A 182 4.18 -10.19 17.63
CA GLY A 182 3.70 -10.91 16.45
C GLY A 182 2.96 -10.05 15.42
N LEU A 183 2.67 -8.78 15.70
CA LEU A 183 2.10 -7.85 14.73
C LEU A 183 3.17 -7.00 14.06
N ARG A 184 3.14 -6.97 12.74
CA ARG A 184 4.14 -6.31 11.89
C ARG A 184 3.46 -5.57 10.78
N TRP A 185 4.12 -4.54 10.27
CA TRP A 185 3.67 -3.87 9.07
C TRP A 185 4.83 -3.54 8.14
N ALA A 186 4.51 -3.41 6.87
CA ALA A 186 5.40 -2.90 5.85
C ALA A 186 4.62 -2.06 4.85
N VAL A 187 5.29 -1.07 4.28
CA VAL A 187 4.81 -0.27 3.17
C VAL A 187 5.87 -0.32 2.08
N LEU A 188 5.52 -0.94 0.96
CA LEU A 188 6.32 -0.93 -0.26
C LEU A 188 5.71 0.12 -1.17
N THR A 189 6.53 1.04 -1.68
CA THR A 189 6.05 2.21 -2.41
C THR A 189 6.86 2.41 -3.67
N MET A 190 6.16 2.55 -4.80
CA MET A 190 6.70 3.08 -6.03
C MET A 190 6.47 4.60 -6.10
N HIS A 191 7.52 5.36 -6.35
CA HIS A 191 7.49 6.81 -6.52
C HIS A 191 7.45 7.17 -8.01
N TYR A 192 6.44 7.95 -8.40
CA TYR A 192 6.29 8.40 -9.79
C TYR A 192 6.83 9.81 -9.97
N SER A 193 7.64 9.98 -11.00
CA SER A 193 8.13 11.29 -11.40
C SER A 193 6.97 12.22 -11.77
N PRO A 194 6.99 13.50 -11.38
CA PRO A 194 6.02 14.49 -11.86
C PRO A 194 5.99 14.62 -13.39
N LEU A 195 7.09 14.27 -14.05
CA LEU A 195 7.21 14.26 -15.53
C LEU A 195 6.63 12.99 -16.16
N GLY A 196 6.25 11.98 -15.36
CA GLY A 196 5.51 10.81 -15.83
C GLY A 196 6.28 9.80 -16.69
N GLU A 197 7.57 10.00 -16.85
CA GLU A 197 8.46 9.05 -17.51
C GLU A 197 9.08 8.15 -16.45
N LEU A 198 8.55 6.94 -16.31
CA LEU A 198 9.37 5.82 -15.87
C LEU A 198 10.02 5.25 -17.11
N PRO A 199 11.36 5.16 -17.18
CA PRO A 199 12.00 4.44 -18.26
C PRO A 199 11.43 3.02 -18.28
N LEU A 200 10.89 2.60 -19.43
CA LEU A 200 10.52 1.19 -19.61
C LEU A 200 11.82 0.39 -19.41
N PRO A 201 11.81 -0.70 -18.62
CA PRO A 201 12.98 -1.56 -18.55
C PRO A 201 13.31 -2.01 -19.97
N GLN A 202 14.57 -1.87 -20.36
CA GLN A 202 15.05 -2.44 -21.60
C GLN A 202 14.78 -3.94 -21.52
N VAL A 203 13.90 -4.43 -22.39
CA VAL A 203 13.71 -5.85 -22.57
C VAL A 203 15.06 -6.37 -23.05
N GLU A 204 15.79 -7.12 -22.21
CA GLU A 204 16.87 -7.95 -22.69
C GLU A 204 16.24 -8.94 -23.67
N VAL A 205 16.34 -8.62 -24.95
CA VAL A 205 16.10 -9.56 -26.02
C VAL A 205 17.15 -10.64 -25.83
N GLN A 206 16.76 -11.76 -25.22
CA GLN A 206 17.56 -12.98 -25.32
C GLN A 206 17.68 -13.28 -26.81
N ALA A 207 18.86 -13.04 -27.36
CA ALA A 207 19.21 -13.41 -28.72
C ALA A 207 19.11 -14.94 -28.86
N PRO A 208 18.70 -15.45 -30.03
CA PRO A 208 18.44 -16.86 -30.27
C PRO A 208 19.68 -17.75 -30.09
#